data_AF-A0A2G9LTH7-F1
#
_entry.id   AF-A0A2G9LTH7-F1
#
_cell.length_a   1.000
_cell.length_b   1.000
_cell.length_c   1.000
_cell.angle_alpha   90.00
_cell.angle_beta   90.00
_cell.angle_gamma   90.00
#
_symmetry.space_group_name_H-M   'P 1'
#
loop_
_entity.id
_entity.type
_entity.pdbx_description
1 polymer ?
#
loop_
_entity_poly.entity_id
_entity_poly.type
_entity_poly.pdbx_seq_one_letter_code
_entity_poly.pdbx_strand_id
1 'polypeptide(L)'
;MPKKKANKEKLVKDYVIKEENKGFHLDQIKKRLLDAGYQKSEIDSAIKKYNLDTIQTSPKRKINWRLIGWLGGIAAVIIVIMLWFFFPMMKDCKSDQNCFVEYANKCKPAKFSNQAEGTIFKYATDVQYAVTEDCTLKKGIDKLDLTEPPEIKALFEGKSMTCSYTKGNFDTQWLTTITKGLDDCDGPLKVAIYEMIIALYEVANGS
;
A
#
# COMPACT_ATOMS: atom_id res chain seq x y z
N MET A 1 -57.54 10.23 37.79
CA MET A 1 -56.63 9.64 36.77
C MET A 1 -56.01 10.61 35.72
N PRO A 2 -56.21 11.95 35.71
CA PRO A 2 -55.71 12.80 34.60
C PRO A 2 -54.18 13.00 34.57
N LYS A 3 -53.50 12.88 35.71
CA LYS A 3 -52.04 13.14 35.82
C LYS A 3 -51.16 12.15 35.04
N LYS A 4 -51.56 10.87 34.92
CA LYS A 4 -50.77 9.85 34.21
C LYS A 4 -50.77 10.06 32.69
N LYS A 5 -51.87 10.56 32.13
CA LYS A 5 -52.03 10.85 30.69
C LYS A 5 -51.15 12.02 30.24
N ALA A 6 -51.11 13.10 31.04
CA ALA A 6 -50.30 14.28 30.74
C ALA A 6 -48.79 13.99 30.67
N ASN A 7 -48.30 13.04 31.48
CA ASN A 7 -46.89 12.66 31.47
C ASN A 7 -46.49 11.92 30.17
N LYS A 8 -47.33 11.00 29.70
CA LYS A 8 -47.09 10.27 28.45
C LYS A 8 -47.06 11.18 27.22
N GLU A 9 -47.97 12.16 27.13
CA GLU A 9 -48.01 13.09 26.00
C GLU A 9 -46.73 13.94 25.90
N LYS A 10 -46.15 14.32 27.05
CA LYS A 10 -44.87 15.03 27.11
C LYS A 10 -43.71 14.15 26.61
N LEU A 11 -43.65 12.89 27.02
CA LEU A 11 -42.63 11.95 26.55
C LEU A 11 -42.69 11.73 25.03
N VAL A 12 -43.90 11.61 24.47
CA VAL A 12 -44.10 11.51 23.02
C VAL A 12 -43.57 12.77 22.31
N LYS A 13 -43.90 13.97 22.82
CA LYS A 13 -43.39 15.23 22.27
C LYS A 13 -41.86 15.28 22.26
N ASP A 14 -41.24 15.02 23.41
CA ASP A 14 -39.78 15.10 23.56
C ASP A 14 -39.08 14.07 22.65
N TYR A 15 -39.68 12.88 22.50
CA TYR A 15 -39.19 11.86 21.58
C TYR A 15 -39.31 12.28 20.11
N VAL A 16 -40.46 12.84 19.69
CA VAL A 16 -40.68 13.30 18.32
C VAL A 16 -39.66 14.37 17.94
N ILE A 17 -39.48 15.39 18.80
CA ILE A 17 -38.49 16.46 18.58
C ILE A 17 -37.07 15.88 18.49
N LYS A 18 -36.72 14.93 19.38
CA LYS A 18 -35.41 14.29 19.38
C LYS A 18 -35.13 13.50 18.11
N GLU A 19 -36.09 12.74 17.61
CA GLU A 19 -35.92 11.93 16.39
C GLU A 19 -36.01 12.76 15.12
N GLU A 20 -36.81 13.82 15.11
CA GLU A 20 -36.85 14.78 14.02
C GLU A 20 -35.52 15.52 13.85
N ASN A 21 -34.87 15.92 14.95
CA ASN A 21 -33.52 16.50 14.93
C ASN A 21 -32.46 15.53 14.36
N LYS A 22 -32.75 14.23 14.30
CA LYS A 22 -31.92 13.21 13.63
C LYS A 22 -32.29 13.00 12.16
N GLY A 23 -33.33 13.67 11.67
CA GLY A 23 -33.80 13.59 10.28
C GLY A 23 -34.82 12.49 10.00
N PHE A 24 -35.46 11.90 11.02
CA PHE A 24 -36.53 10.92 10.80
C PHE A 24 -37.85 11.61 10.42
N HIS A 25 -38.57 11.03 9.45
CA HIS A 25 -39.89 11.51 9.09
C HIS A 25 -40.92 11.16 10.16
N LEU A 26 -41.92 12.03 10.37
CA LEU A 26 -42.97 11.84 11.37
C LEU A 26 -43.66 10.46 11.26
N ASP A 27 -43.87 9.93 10.05
CA ASP A 27 -44.45 8.60 9.85
C ASP A 27 -43.56 7.46 10.39
N GLN A 28 -42.24 7.59 10.26
CA GLN A 28 -41.29 6.63 10.82
C GLN A 28 -41.27 6.71 12.35
N ILE A 29 -41.36 7.93 12.90
CA ILE A 29 -41.43 8.16 14.34
C ILE A 29 -42.73 7.58 14.91
N LYS A 30 -43.87 7.80 14.25
CA LYS A 30 -45.17 7.20 14.61
C LYS A 30 -45.08 5.67 14.65
N LYS A 31 -44.48 5.06 13.62
CA LYS A 31 -44.27 3.60 13.57
C LYS A 31 -43.43 3.09 14.75
N ARG A 32 -42.31 3.74 15.06
CA ARG A 32 -41.44 3.38 16.20
C ARG A 32 -42.15 3.48 17.54
N LEU A 33 -42.98 4.51 17.74
CA LEU A 33 -43.76 4.67 18.95
C LEU A 33 -44.81 3.56 19.10
N LEU A 34 -45.46 3.15 18.00
CA LEU A 34 -46.38 2.01 17.99
C LEU A 34 -45.65 0.71 18.34
N ASP A 35 -44.48 0.46 17.72
CA ASP A 35 -43.65 -0.73 17.99
C ASP A 35 -43.16 -0.76 19.46
N ALA A 36 -42.95 0.41 20.07
CA ALA A 36 -42.61 0.55 21.48
C ALA A 36 -43.81 0.42 22.44
N GLY A 37 -45.00 0.08 21.93
CA GLY A 37 -46.21 -0.19 22.72
C GLY A 37 -47.06 1.03 23.08
N TYR A 38 -46.82 2.19 22.46
CA TYR A 38 -47.71 3.35 22.63
C TYR A 38 -48.99 3.16 21.82
N GLN A 39 -50.13 3.61 22.37
CA GLN A 39 -51.39 3.53 21.64
C GLN A 39 -51.47 4.63 20.57
N LYS A 40 -51.98 4.28 19.39
CA LYS A 40 -52.16 5.21 18.26
C LYS A 40 -52.87 6.50 18.65
N SER A 41 -53.92 6.41 19.47
CA SER A 41 -54.69 7.56 19.96
C SER A 41 -53.89 8.49 20.87
N GLU A 42 -52.97 7.97 21.70
CA GLU A 42 -52.08 8.76 22.54
C GLU A 42 -51.06 9.54 21.68
N ILE A 43 -50.53 8.88 20.64
CA ILE A 43 -49.58 9.46 19.69
C ILE A 43 -50.25 10.59 18.88
N ASP A 44 -51.41 10.33 18.28
CA ASP A 44 -52.13 11.31 17.46
C ASP A 44 -52.61 12.52 18.31
N SER A 45 -53.04 12.28 19.56
CA SER A 45 -53.40 13.33 20.52
C SER A 45 -52.19 14.22 20.84
N ALA A 46 -51.02 13.65 21.11
CA ALA A 46 -49.81 14.41 21.39
C ALA A 46 -49.34 15.22 20.18
N ILE A 47 -49.36 14.62 18.98
CA ILE A 47 -48.96 15.32 17.73
C ILE A 47 -49.86 16.51 17.46
N LYS A 48 -51.18 16.34 17.55
CA LYS A 48 -52.15 17.42 17.36
C LYS A 48 -52.05 18.48 18.44
N LYS A 49 -51.88 18.09 19.71
CA LYS A 49 -51.82 19.02 20.85
C LYS A 49 -50.60 19.94 20.81
N TYR A 50 -49.47 19.46 20.29
CA TYR A 50 -48.23 20.22 20.21
C TYR A 50 -47.94 20.76 18.80
N ASN A 51 -48.90 20.68 17.87
CA ASN A 51 -48.77 21.09 16.47
C ASN A 51 -47.52 20.48 15.78
N LEU A 52 -47.18 19.22 16.11
CA LEU A 52 -45.97 18.55 15.59
C LEU A 52 -46.12 18.15 14.12
N ASP A 53 -47.34 18.22 13.58
CA ASP A 53 -47.65 18.07 12.16
C ASP A 53 -47.22 19.29 11.33
N THR A 54 -47.08 20.46 11.95
CA THR A 54 -46.62 21.70 11.29
C THR A 54 -45.12 21.86 11.26
N ILE A 55 -44.37 20.98 11.94
CA ILE A 55 -42.91 20.99 11.86
C ILE A 55 -42.56 20.47 10.46
N GLN A 56 -42.39 21.43 9.55
CA GLN A 56 -42.00 21.17 8.18
C GLN A 56 -40.70 20.38 8.22
N THR A 57 -40.77 19.12 7.79
CA THR A 57 -39.61 18.27 7.55
C THR A 57 -38.60 19.12 6.80
N SER A 58 -37.46 19.41 7.43
CA SER A 58 -36.42 20.25 6.85
C SER A 58 -36.20 19.79 5.39
N PRO A 59 -36.27 20.71 4.41
CA PRO A 59 -36.30 20.33 3.01
C PRO A 59 -35.12 19.40 2.75
N LYS A 60 -35.41 18.16 2.31
CA LYS A 60 -34.37 17.20 1.92
C LYS A 60 -33.43 17.97 1.01
N ARG A 61 -32.23 18.31 1.48
CA ARG A 61 -31.19 18.88 0.61
C ARG A 61 -31.07 17.87 -0.52
N LYS A 62 -31.56 18.25 -1.70
CA LYS A 62 -31.41 17.45 -2.91
C LYS A 62 -29.93 17.47 -3.20
N ILE A 63 -29.21 16.54 -2.58
CA ILE A 63 -27.81 16.31 -2.85
C ILE A 63 -27.74 16.08 -4.35
N ASN A 64 -27.10 17.01 -5.03
CA ASN A 64 -26.97 16.97 -6.47
C ASN A 64 -25.93 15.88 -6.77
N TRP A 65 -26.40 14.65 -6.93
CA TRP A 65 -25.57 13.48 -7.22
C TRP A 65 -24.68 13.69 -8.45
N ARG A 66 -25.07 14.58 -9.37
CA ARG A 66 -24.22 15.01 -10.50
C ARG A 66 -22.96 15.74 -10.04
N LEU A 67 -23.04 16.55 -8.98
CA LEU A 67 -21.89 17.28 -8.42
C LEU A 67 -20.92 16.35 -7.69
N ILE A 68 -21.46 15.36 -6.94
CA ILE A 68 -20.64 14.35 -6.26
C ILE A 68 -19.91 13.46 -7.26
N GLY A 69 -20.58 13.04 -8.34
CA GLY A 69 -19.95 12.27 -9.42
C GLY A 69 -18.78 13.02 -10.06
N TRP A 70 -18.93 14.33 -10.30
CA TRP A 70 -17.88 15.16 -10.88
C TRP A 70 -16.68 15.33 -9.93
N LEU A 71 -16.92 15.61 -8.65
CA LEU A 71 -15.85 15.73 -7.64
C LEU A 71 -15.11 14.40 -7.43
N GLY A 72 -15.82 13.27 -7.46
CA GLY A 72 -15.21 11.94 -7.39
C GLY A 72 -14.30 11.65 -8.58
N GLY A 73 -14.72 12.04 -9.79
CA GLY A 73 -13.90 11.91 -10.99
C GLY A 73 -12.60 12.74 -10.91
N ILE A 74 -12.68 13.99 -10.44
CA ILE A 74 -11.50 14.85 -10.26
C ILE A 74 -10.55 14.25 -9.23
N ALA A 75 -11.06 13.80 -8.08
CA ALA A 75 -10.25 13.18 -7.05
C ALA A 75 -9.52 11.93 -7.58
N ALA A 76 -10.20 11.08 -8.36
CA ALA A 76 -9.59 9.91 -8.98
C ALA A 76 -8.44 10.29 -9.95
N VAL A 77 -8.63 11.33 -10.78
CA VAL A 77 -7.58 11.81 -11.69
C VAL A 77 -6.37 12.34 -10.92
N ILE A 78 -6.60 13.09 -9.84
CA ILE A 78 -5.52 13.59 -8.97
C ILE A 78 -4.74 12.43 -8.34
N ILE A 79 -5.43 11.40 -7.87
CA ILE A 79 -4.80 10.20 -7.30
C ILE A 79 -3.92 9.51 -8.35
N VAL A 80 -4.41 9.35 -9.59
CA VAL A 80 -3.63 8.74 -10.68
C VAL A 80 -2.38 9.57 -11.00
N ILE A 81 -2.49 10.90 -11.05
CA ILE A 81 -1.36 11.80 -11.30
C ILE A 81 -0.34 11.71 -10.16
N MET A 82 -0.80 11.70 -8.89
CA MET A 82 0.08 11.53 -7.74
C MET A 82 0.83 10.20 -7.83
N LEU A 83 0.13 9.08 -8.09
CA LEU A 83 0.79 7.78 -8.23
C LEU A 83 1.84 7.82 -9.36
N TRP A 84 1.54 8.41 -10.51
CA TRP A 84 2.50 8.52 -11.61
C TRP A 84 3.75 9.34 -11.26
N PHE A 85 3.60 10.38 -10.43
CA PHE A 85 4.72 11.23 -9.99
C PHE A 85 5.57 10.57 -8.89
N PHE A 86 4.95 9.75 -8.03
CA PHE A 86 5.61 9.11 -6.90
C PHE A 86 6.29 7.77 -7.23
N PHE A 87 6.01 7.14 -8.37
CA PHE A 87 6.72 5.94 -8.81
C PHE A 87 7.87 6.31 -9.76
N PRO A 88 9.11 6.51 -9.24
CA PRO A 88 10.26 6.79 -10.10
C PRO A 88 10.45 5.63 -11.08
N MET A 89 10.41 5.93 -12.38
CA MET A 89 10.72 4.93 -13.39
C MET A 89 12.18 4.50 -13.27
N MET A 90 12.39 3.22 -12.97
CA MET A 90 13.72 2.61 -12.95
C MET A 90 14.31 2.64 -14.37
N LYS A 91 15.50 3.23 -14.53
CA LYS A 91 16.18 3.31 -15.83
C LYS A 91 16.64 1.93 -16.29
N ASP A 92 16.20 1.50 -17.46
CA ASP A 92 16.72 0.27 -18.09
C ASP A 92 18.01 0.58 -18.85
N CYS A 93 19.15 0.12 -18.32
CA CYS A 93 20.45 0.21 -18.99
C CYS A 93 20.78 -1.03 -19.82
N LYS A 94 19.93 -2.07 -19.83
CA LYS A 94 20.18 -3.33 -20.54
C LYS A 94 21.58 -3.88 -20.23
N SER A 95 22.47 -3.93 -21.23
CA SER A 95 23.87 -4.37 -21.10
C SER A 95 24.88 -3.22 -21.25
N ASP A 96 24.44 -1.97 -21.19
CA ASP A 96 25.32 -0.80 -21.16
C ASP A 96 25.83 -0.56 -19.73
N GLN A 97 27.07 -0.99 -19.49
CA GLN A 97 27.73 -0.82 -18.21
C GLN A 97 27.93 0.65 -17.83
N ASN A 98 28.26 1.52 -18.80
CA ASN A 98 28.51 2.93 -18.52
C ASN A 98 27.22 3.65 -18.11
N CYS A 99 26.10 3.34 -18.77
CA CYS A 99 24.77 3.79 -18.35
C CYS A 99 24.49 3.42 -16.89
N PHE A 100 24.73 2.17 -16.51
CA PHE A 100 24.43 1.72 -15.15
C PHE A 100 25.34 2.38 -14.11
N VAL A 101 26.65 2.42 -14.36
CA VAL A 101 27.64 3.04 -13.46
C VAL A 101 27.36 4.52 -13.25
N GLU A 102 26.94 5.25 -14.30
CA GLU A 102 26.56 6.66 -14.18
C GLU A 102 25.38 6.85 -13.22
N TYR A 103 24.34 6.00 -13.33
CA TYR A 103 23.15 6.06 -12.46
C TYR A 103 23.47 5.58 -11.05
N ALA A 104 24.29 4.54 -10.91
CA ALA A 104 24.70 3.99 -9.63
C ALA A 104 25.52 4.99 -8.81
N ASN A 105 26.46 5.70 -9.43
CA ASN A 105 27.21 6.77 -8.78
C ASN A 105 26.33 7.94 -8.33
N LYS A 106 25.17 8.13 -8.98
CA LYS A 106 24.17 9.15 -8.60
C LYS A 106 23.09 8.60 -7.66
N CYS A 107 23.16 7.32 -7.31
CA CYS A 107 22.18 6.59 -6.49
C CYS A 107 20.76 6.74 -7.03
N LYS A 108 20.66 6.68 -8.35
CA LYS A 108 19.40 6.67 -9.09
C LYS A 108 19.00 5.25 -9.42
N PRO A 109 17.69 4.94 -9.49
CA PRO A 109 17.22 3.61 -9.74
C PRO A 109 17.51 3.24 -11.19
N ALA A 110 18.26 2.17 -11.38
CA ALA A 110 18.60 1.63 -12.69
C ALA A 110 18.66 0.10 -12.61
N LYS A 111 18.49 -0.56 -13.75
CA LYS A 111 18.68 -2.02 -13.89
C LYS A 111 19.65 -2.32 -15.03
N PHE A 112 20.46 -3.33 -14.82
CA PHE A 112 21.49 -3.81 -15.75
C PHE A 112 21.52 -5.33 -15.72
N SER A 113 21.76 -5.93 -16.88
CA SER A 113 21.87 -7.37 -17.05
C SER A 113 23.13 -7.68 -17.86
N ASN A 114 23.95 -8.55 -17.29
CA ASN A 114 25.14 -9.06 -17.94
C ASN A 114 25.00 -10.58 -18.14
N GLN A 115 25.59 -11.10 -19.21
CA GLN A 115 25.67 -12.53 -19.45
C GLN A 115 27.14 -12.92 -19.56
N ALA A 116 27.56 -13.90 -18.75
CA ALA A 116 28.89 -14.48 -18.79
C ALA A 116 28.76 -16.01 -18.78
N GLU A 117 29.38 -16.68 -19.75
CA GLU A 117 29.40 -18.15 -19.84
C GLU A 117 28.00 -18.77 -19.75
N GLY A 118 27.02 -18.17 -20.44
CA GLY A 118 25.63 -18.63 -20.44
C GLY A 118 24.80 -18.22 -19.20
N THR A 119 25.46 -17.85 -18.10
CA THR A 119 24.81 -17.35 -16.87
C THR A 119 24.41 -15.89 -16.99
N ILE A 120 23.17 -15.57 -16.60
CA ILE A 120 22.60 -14.22 -16.62
C ILE A 120 22.59 -13.65 -15.21
N PHE A 121 23.34 -12.56 -15.04
CA PHE A 121 23.39 -11.76 -13.82
C PHE A 121 22.49 -10.53 -13.94
N LYS A 122 21.78 -10.20 -12.87
CA LYS A 122 20.95 -9.01 -12.75
C LYS A 122 21.46 -8.09 -11.65
N TYR A 123 21.48 -6.81 -11.97
CA TYR A 123 21.90 -5.74 -11.08
C TYR A 123 20.83 -4.67 -11.06
N ALA A 124 20.51 -4.15 -9.88
CA ALA A 124 19.58 -3.04 -9.74
C ALA A 124 20.04 -2.11 -8.62
N THR A 125 20.01 -0.80 -8.87
CA THR A 125 20.18 0.20 -7.82
C THR A 125 18.81 0.66 -7.34
N ASP A 126 18.68 0.90 -6.04
CA ASP A 126 17.46 1.46 -5.45
C ASP A 126 17.67 2.92 -5.02
N VAL A 127 16.58 3.66 -4.87
CA VAL A 127 16.58 5.01 -4.31
C VAL A 127 16.75 4.89 -2.80
N GLN A 128 17.83 5.42 -2.26
CA GLN A 128 17.83 5.81 -0.85
C GLN A 128 17.21 7.20 -0.68
N TYR A 129 16.47 7.35 0.41
CA TYR A 129 15.93 8.63 0.84
C TYR A 129 17.06 9.66 0.92
N ALA A 130 16.80 10.89 0.48
CA ALA A 130 17.79 11.96 0.24
C ALA A 130 18.62 12.40 1.47
N VAL A 131 18.47 11.74 2.61
CA VAL A 131 19.10 12.09 3.88
C VAL A 131 20.47 11.41 4.04
N THR A 132 20.71 10.27 3.39
CA THR A 132 21.95 9.49 3.52
C THR A 132 22.78 9.55 2.24
N GLU A 133 24.11 9.49 2.39
CA GLU A 133 25.06 9.32 1.27
C GLU A 133 25.25 7.86 0.87
N ASP A 134 24.61 6.95 1.60
CA ASP A 134 24.63 5.51 1.33
C ASP A 134 23.66 5.16 0.21
N CYS A 135 24.04 4.13 -0.54
CA CYS A 135 23.36 3.68 -1.73
C CYS A 135 23.31 2.16 -1.71
N THR A 136 22.36 1.61 -2.44
CA THR A 136 22.04 0.19 -2.36
C THR A 136 22.07 -0.44 -3.74
N LEU A 137 22.88 -1.48 -3.89
CA LEU A 137 22.99 -2.31 -5.08
C LEU A 137 22.43 -3.69 -4.79
N LYS A 138 21.37 -4.08 -5.50
CA LYS A 138 20.91 -5.46 -5.54
C LYS A 138 21.64 -6.23 -6.64
N LYS A 139 22.31 -7.32 -6.29
CA LYS A 139 22.97 -8.28 -7.19
C LYS A 139 22.20 -9.60 -7.18
N GLY A 140 22.05 -10.26 -8.31
CA GLY A 140 21.36 -11.55 -8.36
C GLY A 140 21.74 -12.38 -9.57
N ILE A 141 21.49 -13.68 -9.47
CA ILE A 141 21.64 -14.63 -10.57
C ILE A 141 20.23 -14.93 -11.06
N ASP A 142 19.91 -14.50 -12.28
CA ASP A 142 18.58 -14.72 -12.85
C ASP A 142 18.44 -16.13 -13.39
N LYS A 143 19.47 -16.58 -14.09
CA LYS A 143 19.49 -17.88 -14.77
C LYS A 143 20.92 -18.37 -14.89
N LEU A 144 21.15 -19.64 -14.57
CA LEU A 144 22.44 -20.29 -14.79
C LEU A 144 22.52 -20.95 -16.16
N ASP A 145 23.74 -21.28 -16.59
CA ASP A 145 23.94 -22.04 -17.82
C ASP A 145 23.23 -23.41 -17.76
N LEU A 146 22.80 -23.90 -18.91
CA LEU A 146 22.08 -25.18 -18.99
C LEU A 146 22.95 -26.38 -18.61
N THR A 147 24.26 -26.27 -18.76
CA THR A 147 25.23 -27.32 -18.40
C THR A 147 25.45 -27.45 -16.90
N GLU A 148 25.03 -26.47 -16.09
CA GLU A 148 25.21 -26.53 -14.64
C GLU A 148 24.38 -27.66 -14.01
N PRO A 149 24.95 -28.41 -13.04
CA PRO A 149 24.25 -29.46 -12.32
C PRO A 149 22.98 -28.94 -11.62
N PRO A 150 21.92 -29.77 -11.47
CA PRO A 150 20.69 -29.38 -10.79
C PRO A 150 20.91 -28.83 -9.37
N GLU A 151 21.90 -29.35 -8.66
CA GLU A 151 22.27 -28.92 -7.31
C GLU A 151 22.80 -27.49 -7.28
N ILE A 152 23.64 -27.11 -8.25
CA ILE A 152 24.18 -25.75 -8.40
C ILE A 152 23.07 -24.78 -8.80
N LYS A 153 22.17 -25.20 -9.70
CA LYS A 153 20.98 -24.41 -10.06
C LYS A 153 20.10 -24.13 -8.85
N ALA A 154 19.77 -25.16 -8.07
CA ALA A 154 18.99 -25.00 -6.85
C ALA A 154 19.70 -24.11 -5.81
N LEU A 155 21.04 -24.13 -5.79
CA LEU A 155 21.82 -23.34 -4.84
C LEU A 155 21.88 -21.85 -5.20
N PHE A 156 21.85 -21.46 -6.48
CA PHE A 156 22.13 -20.08 -6.91
C PHE A 156 21.03 -19.40 -7.73
N GLU A 157 20.27 -20.14 -8.55
CA GLU A 157 19.32 -19.55 -9.49
C GLU A 157 18.19 -18.81 -8.76
N GLY A 158 17.88 -17.60 -9.20
CA GLY A 158 16.88 -16.72 -8.58
C GLY A 158 17.30 -16.09 -7.24
N LYS A 159 18.46 -16.45 -6.67
CA LYS A 159 18.94 -15.83 -5.44
C LYS A 159 19.52 -14.45 -5.72
N SER A 160 19.37 -13.56 -4.74
CA SER A 160 19.92 -12.21 -4.78
C SER A 160 20.49 -11.80 -3.42
N MET A 161 21.25 -10.71 -3.43
CA MET A 161 21.78 -10.03 -2.25
C MET A 161 21.75 -8.53 -2.49
N THR A 162 21.83 -7.78 -1.40
CA THR A 162 21.76 -6.33 -1.36
C THR A 162 23.04 -5.82 -0.74
N CYS A 163 23.77 -4.96 -1.43
CA CYS A 163 25.06 -4.43 -1.02
C CYS A 163 24.97 -2.93 -0.80
N SER A 164 25.59 -2.44 0.28
CA SER A 164 25.67 -1.02 0.61
C SER A 164 26.93 -0.40 0.00
N TYR A 165 26.85 0.84 -0.45
CA TYR A 165 28.00 1.60 -0.96
C TYR A 165 27.81 3.10 -0.84
N THR A 166 28.90 3.86 -0.82
CA THR A 166 28.84 5.32 -0.75
C THR A 166 28.60 5.93 -2.14
N LYS A 167 27.74 6.94 -2.21
CA LYS A 167 27.48 7.72 -3.42
C LYS A 167 28.78 8.22 -4.07
N GLY A 168 28.86 8.11 -5.40
CA GLY A 168 30.04 8.50 -6.18
C GLY A 168 31.21 7.52 -6.14
N ASN A 169 31.16 6.49 -5.29
CA ASN A 169 32.20 5.48 -5.11
C ASN A 169 31.75 4.09 -5.55
N PHE A 170 30.98 3.99 -6.65
CA PHE A 170 30.54 2.70 -7.18
C PHE A 170 31.73 1.91 -7.77
N ASP A 171 32.02 0.73 -7.21
CA ASP A 171 33.06 -0.16 -7.72
C ASP A 171 32.57 -0.94 -8.94
N THR A 172 33.16 -0.67 -10.12
CA THR A 172 32.77 -1.35 -11.37
C THR A 172 33.11 -2.84 -11.37
N GLN A 173 34.03 -3.30 -10.52
CA GLN A 173 34.33 -4.72 -10.36
C GLN A 173 33.14 -5.51 -9.81
N TRP A 174 32.17 -4.85 -9.18
CA TRP A 174 30.95 -5.48 -8.70
C TRP A 174 30.05 -6.00 -9.81
N LEU A 175 30.24 -5.54 -11.05
CA LEU A 175 29.48 -5.98 -12.22
C LEU A 175 30.12 -7.17 -12.94
N THR A 176 31.39 -7.44 -12.67
CA THR A 176 32.16 -8.52 -13.28
C THR A 176 32.43 -9.67 -12.31
N THR A 177 32.49 -9.37 -11.01
CA THR A 177 32.83 -10.34 -9.96
C THR A 177 31.77 -10.35 -8.88
N ILE A 178 30.97 -11.43 -8.81
CA ILE A 178 29.86 -11.54 -7.85
C ILE A 178 30.33 -11.54 -6.39
N THR A 179 31.55 -12.03 -6.13
CA THR A 179 32.15 -12.13 -4.78
C THR A 179 32.84 -10.84 -4.33
N LYS A 180 33.02 -9.85 -5.21
CA LYS A 180 33.66 -8.58 -4.83
C LYS A 180 32.71 -7.75 -3.97
N GLY A 181 33.19 -7.30 -2.81
CA GLY A 181 32.42 -6.53 -1.84
C GLY A 181 31.37 -7.37 -1.10
N LEU A 182 31.55 -8.69 -1.03
CA LEU A 182 30.59 -9.59 -0.38
C LEU A 182 30.34 -9.26 1.10
N ASP A 183 31.35 -8.70 1.77
CA ASP A 183 31.27 -8.31 3.18
C ASP A 183 30.22 -7.21 3.41
N ASP A 184 30.06 -6.29 2.45
CA ASP A 184 29.08 -5.20 2.47
C ASP A 184 27.70 -5.61 1.93
N CYS A 185 27.52 -6.89 1.61
CA CYS A 185 26.28 -7.45 1.08
C CYS A 185 25.52 -8.27 2.11
N ASP A 186 24.20 -8.38 1.95
CA ASP A 186 23.35 -9.26 2.73
C ASP A 186 22.30 -9.94 1.85
N GLY A 187 21.98 -11.19 2.15
CA GLY A 187 20.88 -11.92 1.52
C GLY A 187 21.22 -13.36 1.09
N PRO A 188 20.23 -14.08 0.54
CA PRO A 188 20.35 -15.50 0.20
C PRO A 188 21.51 -15.86 -0.71
N LEU A 189 21.88 -14.98 -1.65
CA LEU A 189 22.99 -15.23 -2.56
C LEU A 189 24.35 -15.23 -1.83
N LYS A 190 24.56 -14.34 -0.85
CA LYS A 190 25.77 -14.32 -0.02
C LYS A 190 25.93 -15.62 0.77
N VAL A 191 24.85 -16.10 1.38
CA VAL A 191 24.83 -17.36 2.12
C VAL A 191 25.22 -18.53 1.22
N ALA A 192 24.60 -18.63 0.03
CA ALA A 192 24.90 -19.68 -0.94
C ALA A 192 26.38 -19.68 -1.39
N ILE A 193 26.96 -18.50 -1.59
CA ILE A 193 28.38 -18.33 -1.92
C ILE A 193 29.26 -18.88 -0.78
N TYR A 194 28.97 -18.55 0.48
CA TYR A 194 29.76 -19.07 1.61
C TYR A 194 29.60 -20.57 1.82
N GLU A 195 28.38 -21.11 1.68
CA GLU A 195 28.14 -22.56 1.76
C GLU A 195 28.98 -23.31 0.71
N MET A 196 29.02 -22.80 -0.52
CA MET A 196 29.86 -23.37 -1.58
C MET A 196 31.34 -23.28 -1.23
N ILE A 197 31.81 -22.14 -0.72
CA ILE A 197 33.22 -21.97 -0.32
C ILE A 197 33.59 -22.97 0.78
N ILE A 198 32.76 -23.12 1.81
CA ILE A 198 33.00 -24.06 2.92
C ILE A 198 33.07 -25.50 2.39
N ALA A 199 32.13 -25.90 1.53
CA ALA A 199 32.13 -27.24 0.93
C ALA A 199 33.44 -27.52 0.15
N LEU A 200 33.96 -26.54 -0.59
CA LEU A 200 35.23 -26.68 -1.31
C LEU A 200 36.43 -26.85 -0.36
N TYR A 201 36.43 -26.14 0.77
CA TYR A 201 37.47 -26.29 1.80
C TYR A 201 37.46 -27.66 2.47
N GLU A 202 36.28 -28.22 2.74
CA GLU A 202 36.15 -29.56 3.33
C GLU A 202 36.67 -30.65 2.40
N VAL A 203 36.36 -30.55 1.10
CA VAL A 203 36.87 -31.48 0.08
C VAL A 203 38.39 -31.41 -0.02
N ALA A 204 38.97 -30.20 -0.02
CA ALA A 204 40.41 -30.01 -0.15
C ALA A 204 41.22 -30.55 1.05
N ASN A 205 40.66 -30.53 2.25
CA ASN A 205 41.35 -30.94 3.47
C ASN A 205 40.99 -32.36 3.96
N GLY A 206 39.93 -32.96 3.41
CA GLY A 206 39.43 -34.29 3.77
C GLY A 206 39.92 -35.43 2.87
N SER A 207 40.96 -35.21 2.07
CA SER A 207 41.54 -36.16 1.12
C SER A 207 42.92 -36.67 1.55
#